data_AF-A0A927GGT3-F1
#
_entry.id   AF-A0A927GGT3-F1
#
_cell.length_a   1.000
_cell.length_b   1.000
_cell.length_c   1.000
_cell.angle_alpha   90.00
_cell.angle_beta   90.00
_cell.angle_gamma   90.00
#
_symmetry.space_group_name_H-M   'P 1'
#
loop_
_entity.id
_entity.type
_entity.pdbx_description
1 polymer ?
#
loop_
_entity_poly.entity_id
_entity_poly.type
_entity_poly.pdbx_seq_one_letter_code
_entity_poly.pdbx_strand_id
1 'polypeptide(L)' 'MNSNEKELELAHELTHNVNDALNRKIEERFRSALFLADPSLNMDAVTVISNVENDNELNVDGVDDETIDKAMAIFEAQQ' A
#
# COMPACT_ATOMS: atom_id res chain seq x y z
N MET A 1 38.72 -5.83 -6.09
CA MET A 1 37.53 -5.98 -5.23
C MET A 1 36.67 -4.77 -5.48
N ASN A 2 35.65 -4.83 -6.36
CA ASN A 2 34.81 -3.66 -6.65
C ASN A 2 33.57 -3.90 -7.55
N SER A 3 33.42 -5.07 -8.19
CA SER A 3 32.25 -5.36 -9.04
C SER A 3 31.09 -5.96 -8.25
N ASN A 4 31.35 -6.95 -7.37
CA ASN A 4 30.30 -7.62 -6.60
C ASN A 4 29.57 -6.70 -5.61
N GLU A 5 30.27 -5.75 -4.99
CA GLU A 5 29.65 -4.80 -4.03
C GLU A 5 28.68 -3.85 -4.74
N LYS A 6 29.05 -3.37 -5.94
CA LYS A 6 28.18 -2.53 -6.77
C LYS A 6 26.96 -3.28 -7.31
N GLU A 7 27.13 -4.55 -7.67
CA GLU A 7 26.01 -5.40 -8.10
C GLU A 7 25.02 -5.66 -6.95
N LEU A 8 25.53 -5.85 -5.73
CA LEU A 8 24.70 -5.98 -4.53
C LEU A 8 23.94 -4.70 -4.21
N GLU A 9 24.62 -3.54 -4.23
CA GLU A 9 23.97 -2.23 -4.03
C GLU A 9 22.86 -1.99 -5.06
N LEU A 10 23.13 -2.27 -6.34
CA LEU A 10 22.13 -2.13 -7.41
C LEU A 10 20.93 -3.06 -7.22
N ALA A 11 21.16 -4.31 -6.79
CA ALA A 11 20.10 -5.26 -6.52
C ALA A 11 19.21 -4.81 -5.33
N HIS A 12 19.82 -4.25 -4.28
CA HIS A 12 19.10 -3.68 -3.14
C HIS A 12 18.26 -2.47 -3.55
N GLU A 13 18.82 -1.53 -4.30
CA GLU A 13 18.11 -0.35 -4.79
C GLU A 13 16.93 -0.74 -5.69
N LEU A 14 17.13 -1.71 -6.58
CA LEU A 14 16.06 -2.21 -7.44
C LEU A 14 14.93 -2.84 -6.62
N THR A 15 15.27 -3.66 -5.62
CA THR A 15 14.27 -4.31 -4.75
C THR A 15 13.46 -3.26 -3.99
N HIS A 16 14.13 -2.27 -3.40
CA HIS A 16 13.48 -1.17 -2.69
C HIS A 16 12.54 -0.38 -3.61
N ASN A 17 13.00 -0.01 -4.81
CA ASN A 17 12.18 0.71 -5.78
C ASN A 17 10.93 -0.07 -6.23
N VAL A 18 11.07 -1.39 -6.40
CA VAL A 18 9.94 -2.26 -6.73
C VAL A 18 8.94 -2.30 -5.57
N ASN A 19 9.42 -2.45 -4.35
CA ASN A 19 8.56 -2.50 -3.16
C ASN A 19 7.85 -1.16 -2.93
N ASP A 20 8.54 -0.03 -3.09
CA ASP A 20 7.95 1.30 -3.05
C ASP A 20 6.84 1.48 -4.10
N ALA A 21 7.07 1.01 -5.33
CA ALA A 21 6.08 1.09 -6.39
C ALA A 21 4.85 0.21 -6.09
N LEU A 22 5.06 -0.97 -5.50
CA LEU A 22 3.98 -1.86 -5.09
C LEU A 22 3.18 -1.28 -3.92
N ASN A 23 3.85 -0.75 -2.90
CA ASN A 23 3.21 -0.08 -1.75
C ASN A 23 2.29 1.04 -2.22
N ARG A 24 2.79 1.97 -3.06
CA ARG A 24 1.97 3.07 -3.59
C ARG A 24 0.76 2.57 -4.36
N LYS A 25 0.91 1.53 -5.17
CA LYS A 25 -0.19 0.96 -5.95
C LYS A 25 -1.26 0.33 -5.04
N ILE A 26 -0.85 -0.35 -3.98
CA ILE A 26 -1.76 -0.92 -2.98
C ILE A 26 -2.51 0.21 -2.26
N GLU A 27 -1.79 1.23 -1.80
CA GLU A 27 -2.35 2.41 -1.13
C GLU A 27 -3.38 3.12 -2.01
N GLU A 28 -3.06 3.41 -3.27
CA GLU A 28 -3.97 4.07 -4.22
C GLU A 28 -5.26 3.25 -4.46
N ARG A 29 -5.10 1.93 -4.65
CA ARG A 29 -6.24 1.02 -4.84
C ARG A 29 -7.10 0.93 -3.59
N PHE A 30 -6.50 0.85 -2.41
CA PHE A 30 -7.24 0.77 -1.16
C PHE A 30 -7.94 2.10 -0.84
N ARG A 31 -7.31 3.25 -1.12
CA ARG A 31 -7.96 4.57 -1.06
C ARG A 31 -9.17 4.66 -1.99
N SER A 32 -9.08 4.06 -3.17
CA SER A 32 -10.22 3.98 -4.10
C SER A 32 -11.33 3.10 -3.54
N ALA A 33 -11.00 1.97 -2.91
CA ALA A 33 -11.97 1.09 -2.25
C ALA A 33 -12.66 1.78 -1.06
N LEU A 34 -11.92 2.56 -0.25
CA LEU A 34 -12.47 3.38 0.83
C LEU A 34 -13.48 4.41 0.30
N PHE A 35 -13.15 5.12 -0.78
CA PHE A 35 -14.08 6.06 -1.41
C PHE A 35 -15.34 5.37 -1.96
N LEU A 36 -15.24 4.14 -2.45
CA LEU A 36 -16.40 3.36 -2.90
C LEU A 36 -17.24 2.83 -1.72
N ALA A 37 -16.60 2.49 -0.61
CA ALA A 37 -17.28 2.04 0.61
C ALA A 37 -18.06 3.19 1.28
N ASP A 38 -17.46 4.38 1.35
CA ASP A 38 -18.10 5.61 1.81
C ASP A 38 -17.64 6.83 0.97
N PRO A 39 -18.46 7.28 0.02
CA PRO A 39 -18.15 8.47 -0.78
C PRO A 39 -18.15 9.79 0.01
N SER A 40 -18.66 9.79 1.25
CA SER A 40 -18.69 10.97 2.12
C SER A 40 -17.44 11.13 2.99
N LEU A 41 -16.53 10.14 2.96
CA LEU A 41 -15.31 10.11 3.74
C LEU A 41 -14.38 11.28 3.38
N ASN A 42 -13.83 11.96 4.38
CA ASN A 42 -12.81 12.99 4.18
C ASN A 42 -11.45 12.33 3.89
N MET A 43 -11.18 12.02 2.62
CA MET A 43 -9.95 11.34 2.19
C MET A 43 -8.64 12.08 2.53
N ASP A 44 -8.69 13.39 2.82
CA ASP A 44 -7.53 14.16 3.25
C ASP A 44 -7.13 13.86 4.70
N ALA A 45 -8.08 13.37 5.52
CA ALA A 45 -7.83 12.94 6.89
C ALA A 45 -7.45 11.45 6.99
N VAL A 46 -7.50 10.71 5.88
CA VAL A 46 -7.28 9.26 5.84
C VAL A 46 -5.84 8.94 5.50
N THR A 47 -5.22 8.12 6.35
CA THR A 47 -3.89 7.58 6.13
C THR A 47 -4.00 6.11 5.74
N VAL A 48 -3.34 5.72 4.65
CA VAL A 48 -3.20 4.33 4.20
C VAL A 48 -1.72 4.10 3.94
N ILE A 49 -1.14 3.11 4.61
CA ILE A 49 0.27 2.76 4.51
C ILE A 49 0.37 1.27 4.21
N SER A 50 0.96 0.93 3.07
CA SER A 50 1.25 -0.46 2.71
C SER A 50 2.71 -0.78 2.97
N ASN A 51 2.97 -1.98 3.47
CA ASN A 51 4.31 -2.50 3.68
C ASN A 51 4.44 -3.93 3.14
N VAL A 52 4.69 -4.04 1.84
CA VAL A 52 4.94 -5.34 1.16
C VAL A 52 6.19 -6.05 1.64
N GLU A 53 7.17 -5.33 2.19
CA GLU A 53 8.38 -5.93 2.78
C GLU A 53 8.09 -6.60 4.13
N ASN A 54 7.10 -6.09 4.86
CA ASN A 54 6.69 -6.60 6.17
C ASN A 54 5.38 -7.39 6.07
N ASP A 55 5.44 -8.58 5.47
CA ASP A 55 4.32 -9.54 5.39
C ASP A 55 3.02 -8.97 4.77
N ASN A 56 3.16 -8.04 3.81
CA ASN A 56 2.04 -7.33 3.18
C ASN A 56 1.11 -6.60 4.15
N GLU A 57 1.66 -6.06 5.22
CA GLU A 57 0.91 -5.27 6.20
C GLU A 57 0.25 -4.04 5.54
N LEU A 58 -1.01 -3.77 5.93
CA LEU A 58 -1.76 -2.60 5.51
C LEU A 58 -2.31 -1.89 6.75
N ASN A 59 -1.82 -0.69 7.00
CA ASN A 59 -2.26 0.15 8.11
C ASN A 59 -3.17 1.27 7.60
N VAL A 60 -4.34 1.42 8.21
CA VAL A 60 -5.35 2.41 7.84
C VAL A 60 -5.75 3.18 9.10
N ASP A 61 -5.77 4.51 9.01
CA ASP A 61 -6.16 5.40 10.10
C ASP A 61 -7.04 6.55 9.59
N GLY A 62 -7.81 7.15 10.49
CA GLY A 62 -8.77 8.22 10.19
C GLY A 62 -10.11 7.73 9.63
N VAL A 63 -10.41 6.43 9.76
CA VAL A 63 -11.61 5.76 9.24
C VAL A 63 -12.13 4.78 10.29
N ASP A 64 -13.45 4.61 10.41
CA ASP A 64 -14.04 3.58 11.27
C ASP A 64 -13.84 2.16 10.72
N ASP A 65 -13.82 1.19 11.62
CA ASP A 65 -13.59 -0.23 11.29
C ASP A 65 -14.62 -0.78 10.30
N GLU A 66 -15.89 -0.34 10.36
CA GLU A 66 -16.94 -0.81 9.45
C GLU A 66 -16.65 -0.41 7.99
N THR A 67 -16.18 0.82 7.79
CA THR A 67 -15.80 1.32 6.47
C THR A 67 -14.51 0.66 5.97
N ILE A 68 -13.56 0.36 6.87
CA ILE A 68 -12.36 -0.41 6.54
C ILE A 68 -12.73 -1.82 6.07
N ASP A 69 -13.61 -2.53 6.78
CA ASP A 69 -14.05 -3.88 6.43
C ASP A 69 -14.73 -3.92 5.05
N LYS A 70 -15.59 -2.93 4.75
CA LYS A 70 -16.23 -2.79 3.43
C LYS A 70 -15.20 -2.52 2.34
N ALA A 71 -14.25 -1.63 2.60
CA ALA A 71 -13.18 -1.31 1.66
C ALA A 71 -12.29 -2.53 1.39
N MET A 72 -12.00 -3.35 2.41
CA MET A 72 -11.24 -4.59 2.26
C MET A 72 -11.95 -5.56 1.32
N ALA A 73 -13.26 -5.79 1.52
CA ALA A 73 -14.04 -6.66 0.64
C ALA A 73 -14.04 -6.17 -0.82
N ILE A 74 -14.14 -4.85 -1.05
CA ILE A 74 -14.06 -4.25 -2.39
C ILE A 74 -12.66 -4.43 -2.98
N PHE A 75 -11.62 -4.21 -2.18
CA PHE A 75 -10.22 -4.29 -2.60
C PHE A 75 -9.83 -5.71 -3.03
N GLU A 76 -10.24 -6.72 -2.26
CA GLU A 76 -10.00 -8.14 -2.56
C GLU A 76 -10.76 -8.61 -3.80
N ALA A 77 -11.98 -8.12 -4.02
CA ALA A 77 -12.78 -8.47 -5.19
C ALA A 77 -12.21 -7.94 -6.53
N GLN A 78 -11.25 -7.02 -6.47
CA GLN A 78 -10.56 -6.46 -7.65
C GLN A 78 -9.24 -7.17 -7.97
N GLN A 79 -8.89 -8.25 -7.25
CA GLN A 79 -7.73 -9.09 -7.56
C GLN A 79 -8.08 -10.14 -8.62
#